data_AF-A0A8X8WC48-F1
#
_entry.id   AF-A0A8X8WC48-F1
#
_cell.length_a   1.000
_cell.length_b   1.000
_cell.length_c   1.000
_cell.angle_alpha   90.00
_cell.angle_beta   90.00
_cell.angle_gamma   90.00
#
_symmetry.space_group_name_H-M   'P 1'
#
loop_
_entity.id
_entity.type
_entity.pdbx_description
1 polymer ?
#
loop_
_entity_poly.entity_id
_entity_poly.type
_entity_poly.pdbx_seq_one_letter_code
_entity_poly.pdbx_strand_id
1 'polypeptide(L)'
;MDSEFPGTIYKPEGSVSSLSAANLYALMKKNVDALNIIQLSLTLSDAHGNLPTLGTPATFYFNFRDFDSDYDPYNPESIAFLRDQGINFADHKRRGINSRFLKSGLGTGRAWVTFHGLYDFGFLIKILTRHNHVQELFGDPGLRFEAHHPLLCASRWARSLSVERAGGKSHHAGSDSLLTMQLFTRLLLNSNYASACAMLRQFNSLLYGLTC
;
A
#
# COMPACT_ATOMS: atom_id res chain seq x y z
N MET A 1 -2.25 -1.29 -4.94
CA MET A 1 -1.25 -1.93 -4.07
C MET A 1 -1.68 -1.71 -2.63
N ASP A 2 -1.43 -2.69 -1.78
CA ASP A 2 -1.65 -2.61 -0.34
C ASP A 2 -0.66 -3.54 0.39
N SER A 3 -0.27 -3.22 1.62
CA SER A 3 0.68 -4.01 2.40
C SER A 3 0.23 -4.25 3.85
N GLU A 4 0.60 -5.41 4.40
CA GLU A 4 0.50 -5.68 5.83
C GLU A 4 1.88 -5.64 6.45
N PHE A 5 2.00 -4.91 7.57
CA PHE A 5 3.24 -4.71 8.30
C PHE A 5 2.95 -4.60 9.80
N PRO A 6 3.97 -4.74 10.69
CA PRO A 6 3.75 -4.89 12.13
C PRO A 6 3.40 -3.58 12.86
N GLY A 7 2.66 -2.67 12.21
CA GLY A 7 2.25 -1.37 12.73
C GLY A 7 3.40 -0.36 12.80
N THR A 8 3.34 0.52 13.80
CA THR A 8 4.38 1.52 14.08
C THR A 8 4.89 1.37 15.51
N ILE A 9 6.21 1.49 15.69
CA ILE A 9 6.91 1.44 16.98
C ILE A 9 7.43 2.82 17.40
N TYR A 10 7.69 3.70 16.43
CA TYR A 10 7.96 5.11 16.68
C TYR A 10 6.69 5.91 16.46
N LYS A 11 6.34 6.74 17.44
CA LYS A 11 5.16 7.62 17.43
C LYS A 11 5.61 9.08 17.35
N PRO A 12 4.80 9.98 16.78
CA PRO A 12 5.09 11.40 16.82
C PRO A 12 4.90 11.97 18.23
N GLU A 13 5.60 13.07 18.49
CA GLU A 13 5.28 13.96 19.61
C GLU A 13 4.04 14.79 19.22
N GLY A 14 2.85 14.33 19.62
CA GLY A 14 1.57 14.96 19.29
C GLY A 14 0.80 14.26 18.17
N SER A 15 -0.08 15.01 17.48
CA SER A 15 -0.92 14.42 16.42
C SER A 15 -0.15 14.24 15.12
N VAL A 16 -0.36 13.10 14.44
CA VAL A 16 0.13 12.87 13.07
C VAL A 16 -0.36 13.97 12.14
N SER A 17 -1.59 14.46 12.33
CA SER A 17 -2.20 15.50 11.49
C SER A 17 -1.56 16.88 11.63
N SER A 18 -0.75 17.09 12.68
CA SER A 18 -0.03 18.35 12.90
C SER A 18 1.42 18.32 12.42
N LEU A 19 1.90 17.18 11.92
CA LEU A 19 3.27 17.07 11.42
C LEU A 19 3.41 17.79 10.07
N SER A 20 4.55 18.46 9.89
CA SER A 20 4.99 18.86 8.56
C SER A 20 5.26 17.64 7.68
N ALA A 21 5.22 17.83 6.36
CA ALA A 21 5.57 16.79 5.40
C ALA A 21 6.94 16.15 5.66
N ALA A 22 7.94 16.97 5.96
CA ALA A 22 9.29 16.49 6.27
C ALA A 22 9.31 15.62 7.54
N ASN A 23 8.58 16.01 8.58
CA ASN A 23 8.50 15.26 9.83
C ASN A 23 7.69 13.96 9.67
N LEU A 24 6.61 13.99 8.89
CA LEU A 24 5.84 12.78 8.57
C LEU A 24 6.68 11.79 7.77
N TYR A 25 7.43 12.26 6.78
CA TYR A 25 8.38 11.44 6.03
C TYR A 25 9.43 10.84 6.95
N ALA A 26 10.06 11.65 7.80
CA ALA A 26 11.08 11.18 8.74
C ALA A 26 10.53 10.11 9.69
N LEU A 27 9.31 10.29 10.19
CA LEU A 27 8.63 9.32 11.05
C LEU A 27 8.31 8.01 10.32
N MET A 28 7.73 8.09 9.11
CA MET A 28 7.47 6.92 8.27
C MET A 28 8.77 6.17 8.00
N LYS A 29 9.81 6.89 7.55
CA LYS A 29 11.12 6.31 7.23
C LYS A 29 11.70 5.58 8.44
N LYS A 30 11.65 6.21 9.62
CA LYS A 30 12.17 5.62 10.86
C LYS A 30 11.48 4.29 11.21
N ASN A 31 10.16 4.21 11.04
CA ASN A 31 9.41 2.96 11.22
C ASN A 31 9.73 1.93 10.13
N VAL A 32 9.69 2.32 8.86
CA VAL A 32 9.97 1.43 7.72
C VAL A 32 11.38 0.85 7.79
N ASP A 33 12.38 1.64 8.18
CA ASP A 33 13.76 1.15 8.36
C ASP A 33 13.81 0.05 9.43
N ALA A 34 13.14 0.26 10.56
CA ALA A 34 13.20 -0.63 11.72
C ALA A 34 12.34 -1.90 11.63
N LEU A 35 11.32 -1.91 10.76
CA LEU A 35 10.32 -2.98 10.70
C LEU A 35 10.44 -3.83 9.44
N ASN A 36 9.95 -5.08 9.51
CA ASN A 36 9.90 -5.99 8.37
C ASN A 36 8.47 -6.12 7.83
N ILE A 37 8.32 -6.13 6.50
CA ILE A 37 7.02 -6.34 5.84
C ILE A 37 6.51 -7.77 6.09
N ILE A 38 5.19 -7.93 6.19
CA ILE A 38 4.54 -9.24 6.40
C ILE A 38 3.86 -9.72 5.12
N GLN A 39 3.09 -8.85 4.46
CA GLN A 39 2.46 -9.13 3.16
C GLN A 39 2.54 -7.92 2.22
N LEU A 40 2.58 -8.19 0.92
CA LEU A 40 2.37 -7.21 -0.14
C LEU A 40 1.35 -7.75 -1.12
N SER A 41 0.53 -6.88 -1.66
CA SER A 41 -0.41 -7.22 -2.72
C SER A 41 -0.36 -6.27 -3.90
N LEU A 42 -0.52 -6.85 -5.08
CA LEU A 42 -0.53 -6.14 -6.35
C LEU A 42 -1.74 -6.59 -7.16
N THR A 43 -2.61 -5.64 -7.47
CA THR A 43 -3.70 -5.85 -8.43
C THR A 43 -3.35 -5.14 -9.73
N LEU A 44 -3.45 -5.86 -10.85
CA LEU A 44 -3.17 -5.35 -12.18
C LEU A 44 -4.47 -4.99 -12.89
N SER A 45 -4.48 -3.85 -13.58
CA SER A 45 -5.55 -3.44 -14.50
C SER A 45 -4.96 -2.67 -15.68
N ASP A 46 -5.72 -2.56 -16.77
CA ASP A 46 -5.44 -1.58 -17.80
C ASP A 46 -5.85 -0.15 -17.37
N ALA A 47 -5.64 0.83 -18.25
CA ALA A 47 -5.99 2.23 -18.00
C ALA A 47 -7.51 2.49 -17.89
N HIS A 48 -8.35 1.54 -18.29
CA HIS A 48 -9.81 1.59 -18.18
C HIS A 48 -10.32 0.83 -16.94
N GLY A 49 -9.41 0.23 -16.15
CA GLY A 49 -9.76 -0.57 -14.99
C GLY A 49 -10.20 -2.00 -15.33
N ASN A 50 -10.00 -2.45 -16.57
CA ASN A 50 -10.27 -3.84 -16.92
C ASN A 50 -9.19 -4.73 -16.31
N LEU A 51 -9.61 -5.84 -15.72
CA LEU A 51 -8.71 -6.86 -15.19
C LEU A 51 -8.16 -7.72 -16.33
N PRO A 52 -6.90 -8.19 -16.26
CA PRO A 52 -6.32 -9.06 -17.25
C PRO A 52 -7.08 -10.39 -17.36
N THR A 53 -7.43 -10.79 -18.59
CA THR A 53 -8.05 -12.09 -18.90
C THR A 53 -6.99 -13.14 -19.22
N LEU A 54 -6.07 -13.39 -18.28
CA LEU A 54 -4.93 -14.29 -18.48
C LEU A 54 -5.19 -15.73 -17.99
N GLY A 55 -6.42 -16.06 -17.60
CA GLY A 55 -6.74 -17.33 -16.93
C GLY A 55 -6.17 -17.46 -15.51
N THR A 56 -5.51 -16.41 -15.01
CA THR A 56 -4.95 -16.31 -13.65
C THR A 56 -5.59 -15.14 -12.90
N PRO A 57 -5.58 -15.14 -11.56
CA PRO A 57 -6.03 -14.00 -10.78
C PRO A 57 -5.29 -12.70 -11.17
N ALA A 58 -6.03 -11.59 -11.24
CA ALA A 58 -5.46 -10.25 -11.48
C ALA A 58 -4.77 -9.67 -10.24
N THR A 59 -5.01 -10.27 -9.08
CA THR A 59 -4.48 -9.89 -7.78
C THR A 59 -3.49 -10.94 -7.30
N PHE A 60 -2.26 -10.52 -7.07
CA PHE A 60 -1.19 -11.31 -6.50
C PHE A 60 -0.96 -10.86 -5.05
N TYR A 61 -0.81 -11.81 -4.15
CA TYR A 61 -0.44 -11.57 -2.76
C TYR A 61 0.82 -12.35 -2.42
N PHE A 62 1.73 -11.69 -1.72
CA PHE A 62 3.06 -12.20 -1.39
C PHE A 62 3.17 -12.24 0.13
N ASN A 63 3.40 -13.43 0.68
CA ASN A 63 3.67 -13.63 2.10
C ASN A 63 5.17 -13.66 2.31
N PHE A 64 5.71 -12.76 3.15
CA PHE A 64 7.13 -12.66 3.39
C PHE A 64 7.57 -13.41 4.64
N ARG A 65 8.75 -14.03 4.58
CA ARG A 65 9.42 -14.62 5.75
C ARG A 65 10.36 -13.66 6.45
N ASP A 66 10.40 -12.40 6.01
CA ASP A 66 11.27 -11.35 6.51
C ASP A 66 10.92 -10.94 7.95
N PHE A 67 9.68 -11.15 8.38
CA PHE A 67 9.21 -10.87 9.74
C PHE A 67 9.21 -12.13 10.62
N ASP A 68 9.84 -12.03 11.78
CA ASP A 68 9.88 -13.05 12.83
C ASP A 68 9.46 -12.46 14.17
N SER A 69 8.27 -12.80 14.67
CA SER A 69 7.75 -12.27 15.93
C SER A 69 8.55 -12.65 17.18
N ASP A 70 9.47 -13.61 17.08
CA ASP A 70 10.32 -14.01 18.20
C ASP A 70 11.51 -13.06 18.39
N TYR A 71 11.89 -12.30 17.36
CA TYR A 71 13.12 -11.49 17.34
C TYR A 71 12.93 -10.06 16.84
N ASP A 72 12.03 -9.85 15.88
CA ASP A 72 11.85 -8.56 15.24
C ASP A 72 11.01 -7.61 16.10
N PRO A 73 11.25 -6.30 16.02
CA PRO A 73 10.40 -5.32 16.66
C PRO A 73 9.02 -5.28 15.96
N TYR A 74 7.96 -5.10 16.76
CA TYR A 74 6.59 -4.95 16.28
C TYR A 74 5.72 -4.18 17.26
N ASN A 75 4.58 -3.69 16.79
CA ASN A 75 3.48 -3.24 17.64
C ASN A 75 2.60 -4.44 18.05
N PRO A 76 2.48 -4.76 19.35
CA PRO A 76 1.71 -5.93 19.81
C PRO A 76 0.23 -5.92 19.40
N GLU A 77 -0.41 -4.75 19.41
CA GLU A 77 -1.81 -4.60 19.02
C GLU A 77 -2.00 -4.89 17.52
N SER A 78 -1.08 -4.41 16.68
CA SER A 78 -1.09 -4.69 15.25
C SER A 78 -0.89 -6.18 14.96
N ILE A 79 0.05 -6.84 15.64
CA ILE A 79 0.26 -8.29 15.47
C ILE A 79 -0.94 -9.09 15.97
N ALA A 80 -1.53 -8.74 17.11
CA ALA A 80 -2.73 -9.40 17.60
C ALA A 80 -3.88 -9.27 16.58
N PHE A 81 -4.11 -8.05 16.08
CA PHE A 81 -5.11 -7.79 15.05
C PHE A 81 -4.88 -8.63 13.78
N LEU A 82 -3.64 -8.67 13.27
CA LEU A 82 -3.31 -9.45 12.07
C LEU A 82 -3.51 -10.96 12.29
N ARG A 83 -3.23 -11.48 13.50
CA ARG A 83 -3.56 -12.88 13.85
C ARG A 83 -5.06 -13.12 13.80
N ASP A 84 -5.86 -12.20 14.33
CA ASP A 84 -7.32 -12.30 14.31
C ASP A 84 -7.90 -12.24 12.89
N GLN A 85 -7.22 -11.53 11.97
CA GLN A 85 -7.56 -11.56 10.54
C GLN A 85 -7.14 -12.86 9.86
N GLY A 86 -6.37 -13.74 10.51
CA GLY A 86 -5.99 -15.06 10.02
C GLY A 86 -4.58 -15.14 9.43
N ILE A 87 -3.72 -14.15 9.67
CA ILE A 87 -2.32 -14.25 9.28
C ILE A 87 -1.60 -15.27 10.15
N ASN A 88 -1.00 -16.28 9.50
CA ASN A 88 -0.23 -17.32 10.16
C ASN A 88 1.28 -17.00 10.08
N PHE A 89 1.78 -16.32 11.10
CA PHE A 89 3.18 -15.91 11.19
C PHE A 89 4.18 -17.09 11.17
N ALA A 90 3.84 -18.21 11.82
CA ALA A 90 4.68 -19.40 11.80
C ALA A 90 4.79 -19.99 10.38
N ASP A 91 3.70 -19.93 9.61
CA ASP A 91 3.70 -20.36 8.23
C ASP A 91 4.47 -19.40 7.31
N HIS A 92 4.35 -18.09 7.53
CA HIS A 92 5.14 -17.07 6.85
C HIS A 92 6.64 -17.29 7.08
N LYS A 93 7.07 -17.50 8.33
CA LYS A 93 8.46 -17.81 8.69
C LYS A 93 8.99 -19.05 7.96
N ARG A 94 8.16 -20.09 7.80
CA ARG A 94 8.54 -21.37 7.17
C ARG A 94 8.51 -21.34 5.63
N ARG A 95 7.47 -20.77 5.03
CA ARG A 95 7.15 -20.88 3.59
C ARG A 95 7.14 -19.55 2.84
N GLY A 96 7.21 -18.43 3.55
CA GLY A 96 7.20 -17.10 2.95
C GLY A 96 8.42 -16.87 2.05
N ILE A 97 8.23 -16.00 1.07
CA ILE A 97 9.32 -15.60 0.18
C ILE A 97 10.22 -14.60 0.91
N ASN A 98 11.52 -14.56 0.58
CA ASN A 98 12.35 -13.46 1.04
C ASN A 98 12.11 -12.24 0.14
N SER A 99 11.86 -11.08 0.73
CA SER A 99 11.53 -9.85 -0.01
C SER A 99 12.58 -9.47 -1.06
N ARG A 100 13.87 -9.81 -0.84
CA ARG A 100 14.96 -9.58 -1.80
C ARG A 100 14.77 -10.24 -3.17
N PHE A 101 13.94 -11.29 -3.24
CA PHE A 101 13.67 -12.02 -4.48
C PHE A 101 12.52 -11.42 -5.29
N LEU A 102 11.83 -10.40 -4.76
CA LEU A 102 10.92 -9.56 -5.53
C LEU A 102 11.75 -8.65 -6.47
N LYS A 103 12.42 -9.24 -7.47
CA LYS A 103 13.27 -8.54 -8.43
C LYS A 103 12.52 -8.13 -9.71
N SER A 104 12.69 -6.85 -10.03
CA SER A 104 12.60 -6.13 -11.32
C SER A 104 11.46 -6.51 -12.28
N GLY A 105 10.55 -5.55 -12.44
CA GLY A 105 9.37 -5.58 -13.28
C GLY A 105 8.29 -4.64 -12.75
N LEU A 106 8.41 -4.23 -11.48
CA LEU A 106 7.56 -3.24 -10.82
C LEU A 106 8.03 -1.79 -11.06
N GLY A 107 9.22 -1.57 -11.62
CA GLY A 107 9.79 -0.24 -11.88
C GLY A 107 9.37 0.35 -13.23
N THR A 108 9.28 1.69 -13.26
CA THR A 108 9.02 2.66 -14.36
C THR A 108 7.92 2.32 -15.38
N GLY A 109 7.27 3.36 -15.93
CA GLY A 109 6.24 3.20 -16.98
C GLY A 109 4.90 2.61 -16.52
N ARG A 110 4.62 2.60 -15.21
CA ARG A 110 3.36 2.12 -14.62
C ARG A 110 2.76 3.19 -13.72
N ALA A 111 1.43 3.19 -13.64
CA ALA A 111 0.70 3.97 -12.65
C ALA A 111 0.47 3.11 -11.39
N TRP A 112 0.80 3.66 -10.23
CA TRP A 112 0.58 3.02 -8.94
C TRP A 112 -0.65 3.60 -8.27
N VAL A 113 -1.55 2.74 -7.79
CA VAL A 113 -2.75 3.15 -7.04
C VAL A 113 -2.68 2.58 -5.63
N THR A 114 -2.87 3.44 -4.62
CA THR A 114 -2.87 3.09 -3.18
C THR A 114 -3.97 3.84 -2.43
N PHE A 115 -4.26 3.44 -1.19
CA PHE A 115 -5.18 4.11 -0.27
C PHE A 115 -4.48 4.29 1.08
N HIS A 116 -4.17 5.52 1.50
CA HIS A 116 -3.24 5.80 2.60
C HIS A 116 -1.85 5.16 2.41
N GLY A 117 -1.36 5.20 1.17
CA GLY A 117 -0.22 4.39 0.70
C GLY A 117 1.17 4.80 1.16
N LEU A 118 1.28 5.75 2.09
CA LEU A 118 2.56 6.28 2.56
C LEU A 118 3.52 5.17 3.05
N TYR A 119 3.01 4.26 3.90
CA TYR A 119 3.80 3.13 4.39
C TYR A 119 3.96 2.03 3.35
N ASP A 120 2.94 1.78 2.52
CA ASP A 120 3.02 0.78 1.45
C ASP A 120 4.16 1.12 0.47
N PHE A 121 4.25 2.38 0.05
CA PHE A 121 5.34 2.85 -0.78
C PHE A 121 6.68 2.82 -0.04
N GLY A 122 6.71 3.17 1.25
CA GLY A 122 7.92 3.06 2.06
C GLY A 122 8.50 1.64 2.05
N PHE A 123 7.66 0.63 2.29
CA PHE A 123 8.07 -0.77 2.23
C PHE A 123 8.40 -1.22 0.81
N LEU A 124 7.62 -0.85 -0.21
CA LEU A 124 7.93 -1.16 -1.61
C LEU A 124 9.32 -0.62 -1.99
N ILE A 125 9.62 0.63 -1.64
CA ILE A 125 10.92 1.26 -1.85
C ILE A 125 12.01 0.49 -1.11
N LYS A 126 11.81 0.17 0.18
CA LYS A 126 12.76 -0.64 0.98
C LYS A 126 13.09 -1.97 0.30
N ILE A 127 12.10 -2.65 -0.27
CA ILE A 127 12.29 -3.90 -1.03
C ILE A 127 13.11 -3.65 -2.30
N LEU A 128 12.71 -2.66 -3.10
CA LEU A 128 13.33 -2.37 -4.40
C LEU A 128 14.77 -1.86 -4.27
N THR A 129 15.08 -1.07 -3.26
CA THR A 129 16.44 -0.58 -2.97
C THR A 129 17.30 -1.59 -2.22
N ARG A 130 16.75 -2.77 -1.91
CA ARG A 130 17.40 -3.85 -1.12
C ARG A 130 17.88 -3.36 0.24
N HIS A 131 17.03 -2.62 0.95
CA HIS A 131 17.33 -2.04 2.27
C HIS A 131 18.42 -0.96 2.26
N ASN A 132 18.87 -0.49 1.09
CA ASN A 132 19.67 0.73 1.00
C ASN A 132 18.72 1.94 1.12
N HIS A 133 19.16 2.95 1.86
CA HIS A 133 18.37 4.09 2.33
C HIS A 133 17.27 4.56 1.36
N VAL A 134 16.05 4.67 1.90
CA VAL A 134 14.78 5.12 1.27
C VAL A 134 14.86 6.52 0.58
N GLN A 135 16.02 7.18 0.61
CA GLN A 135 16.20 8.59 0.24
C GLN A 135 16.10 8.92 -1.25
N GLU A 136 16.26 7.96 -2.18
CA GLU A 136 16.48 8.31 -3.60
C GLU A 136 15.28 8.07 -4.54
N LEU A 137 14.25 7.31 -4.15
CA LEU A 137 13.18 6.92 -5.09
C LEU A 137 11.93 7.80 -5.07
N PHE A 138 11.80 8.79 -4.18
CA PHE A 138 10.66 9.72 -4.25
C PHE A 138 10.75 10.71 -5.43
N GLY A 139 11.89 10.77 -6.12
CA GLY A 139 12.08 11.58 -7.33
C GLY A 139 11.71 10.90 -8.65
N ASP A 140 11.31 9.61 -8.65
CA ASP A 140 10.94 8.89 -9.89
C ASP A 140 9.49 9.25 -10.33
N PRO A 141 9.29 9.90 -11.50
CA PRO A 141 8.01 10.45 -11.97
C PRO A 141 6.99 9.40 -12.44
N GLY A 142 7.22 8.11 -12.19
CA GLY A 142 6.24 7.05 -12.45
C GLY A 142 4.95 7.29 -11.65
N LEU A 143 3.94 7.85 -12.34
CA LEU A 143 2.58 8.20 -11.88
C LEU A 143 2.17 7.48 -10.58
N ARG A 144 2.12 8.23 -9.49
CA ARG A 144 1.58 7.76 -8.19
C ARG A 144 0.21 8.39 -8.01
N PHE A 145 -0.77 7.54 -7.77
CA PHE A 145 -2.13 7.94 -7.43
C PHE A 145 -2.47 7.41 -6.05
N GLU A 146 -2.81 8.35 -5.18
CA GLU A 146 -3.40 8.04 -3.90
C GLU A 146 -4.89 8.35 -3.98
N ALA A 147 -5.72 7.32 -3.87
CA ALA A 147 -7.14 7.51 -3.71
C ALA A 147 -7.37 7.94 -2.26
N HIS A 148 -7.82 9.19 -2.05
CA HIS A 148 -8.06 9.72 -0.71
C HIS A 148 -9.49 10.25 -0.57
N HIS A 149 -10.13 9.90 0.54
CA HIS A 149 -11.28 10.62 1.07
C HIS A 149 -11.04 10.89 2.58
N PRO A 150 -10.93 12.16 3.02
CA PRO A 150 -10.43 12.52 4.36
C PRO A 150 -11.25 12.01 5.56
N LEU A 151 -12.40 11.39 5.30
CA LEU A 151 -13.40 11.04 6.31
C LEU A 151 -13.89 9.59 6.22
N LEU A 152 -13.41 8.78 5.27
CA LEU A 152 -13.96 7.44 5.02
C LEU A 152 -12.83 6.42 4.85
N CYS A 153 -12.86 5.33 5.61
CA CYS A 153 -12.04 4.16 5.32
C CYS A 153 -12.42 3.56 3.95
N ALA A 154 -11.50 2.85 3.27
CA ALA A 154 -11.73 2.27 1.95
C ALA A 154 -13.07 1.51 1.86
N SER A 155 -13.39 0.71 2.88
CA SER A 155 -14.66 -0.02 2.98
C SER A 155 -15.91 0.87 3.07
N ARG A 156 -15.84 2.03 3.75
CA ARG A 156 -16.96 2.98 3.81
C ARG A 156 -17.09 3.77 2.51
N TRP A 157 -15.97 4.10 1.88
CA TRP A 157 -15.98 4.80 0.60
C TRP A 157 -16.50 3.90 -0.52
N ALA A 158 -16.15 2.61 -0.50
CA ALA A 158 -16.66 1.60 -1.42
C ALA A 158 -18.19 1.52 -1.35
N ARG A 159 -18.76 1.47 -0.14
CA ARG A 159 -20.22 1.52 0.05
C ARG A 159 -20.85 2.79 -0.52
N SER A 160 -20.22 3.95 -0.33
CA SER A 160 -20.75 5.23 -0.85
C SER A 160 -20.74 5.33 -2.37
N LEU A 161 -19.87 4.57 -3.04
CA LEU A 161 -19.75 4.52 -4.51
C LEU A 161 -20.41 3.26 -5.12
N SER A 162 -21.13 2.48 -4.30
CA SER A 162 -21.72 1.19 -4.66
C SER A 162 -20.71 0.22 -5.28
N VAL A 163 -19.46 0.25 -4.80
CA VAL A 163 -18.42 -0.72 -5.13
C VAL A 163 -18.47 -1.82 -4.08
N GLU A 164 -18.81 -3.03 -4.50
CA GLU A 164 -18.78 -4.21 -3.63
C GLU A 164 -17.41 -4.88 -3.70
N ARG A 165 -16.94 -5.39 -2.56
CA ARG A 165 -15.70 -6.17 -2.48
C ARG A 165 -15.89 -7.47 -3.28
N ALA A 166 -15.19 -7.59 -4.40
CA ALA A 166 -15.34 -8.72 -5.33
C ALA A 166 -14.87 -10.08 -4.77
N GLY A 167 -14.24 -10.13 -3.59
CA GLY A 167 -13.84 -11.36 -2.89
C GLY A 167 -12.76 -11.12 -1.83
N GLY A 168 -12.63 -12.04 -0.87
CA GLY A 168 -11.67 -11.96 0.24
C GLY A 168 -12.19 -11.19 1.47
N LYS A 169 -11.38 -11.14 2.53
CA LYS A 169 -11.70 -10.43 3.79
C LYS A 169 -11.11 -9.02 3.79
N SER A 170 -11.73 -8.10 4.53
CA SER A 170 -11.09 -6.82 4.87
C SER A 170 -9.81 -7.08 5.66
N HIS A 171 -8.80 -6.21 5.55
CA HIS A 171 -7.50 -6.35 6.22
C HIS A 171 -6.71 -7.58 5.74
N HIS A 172 -6.91 -7.90 4.47
CA HIS A 172 -6.08 -8.82 3.71
C HIS A 172 -5.61 -8.04 2.49
N ALA A 173 -4.31 -7.80 2.39
CA ALA A 173 -3.69 -6.99 1.34
C ALA A 173 -4.27 -7.28 -0.07
N GLY A 174 -4.40 -8.56 -0.44
CA GLY A 174 -4.98 -8.95 -1.74
C GLY A 174 -6.37 -8.34 -1.99
N SER A 175 -7.28 -8.54 -1.03
CA SER A 175 -8.66 -8.04 -1.15
C SER A 175 -8.72 -6.51 -1.12
N ASP A 176 -7.89 -5.88 -0.30
CA ASP A 176 -7.84 -4.41 -0.14
C ASP A 176 -7.19 -3.70 -1.33
N SER A 177 -6.18 -4.30 -1.97
CA SER A 177 -5.61 -3.75 -3.21
C SER A 177 -6.57 -3.81 -4.39
N LEU A 178 -7.41 -4.86 -4.48
CA LEU A 178 -8.46 -4.96 -5.49
C LEU A 178 -9.55 -3.92 -5.24
N LEU A 179 -9.99 -3.76 -3.99
CA LEU A 179 -10.98 -2.75 -3.62
C LEU A 179 -10.47 -1.34 -3.93
N THR A 180 -9.21 -1.06 -3.61
CA THR A 180 -8.52 0.20 -3.94
C THR A 180 -8.53 0.48 -5.44
N MET A 181 -8.27 -0.53 -6.27
CA MET A 181 -8.32 -0.40 -7.73
C MET A 181 -9.75 -0.10 -8.21
N GLN A 182 -10.73 -0.87 -7.76
CA GLN A 182 -12.13 -0.70 -8.17
C GLN A 182 -12.68 0.69 -7.79
N LEU A 183 -12.32 1.18 -6.60
CA LEU A 183 -12.64 2.53 -6.15
C LEU A 183 -12.05 3.59 -7.09
N PHE A 184 -10.77 3.46 -7.42
CA PHE A 184 -10.08 4.38 -8.32
C PHE A 184 -10.71 4.39 -9.72
N THR A 185 -10.98 3.21 -10.30
CA THR A 185 -11.66 3.08 -11.59
C THR A 185 -13.05 3.72 -11.55
N ARG A 186 -13.82 3.49 -10.48
CA ARG A 186 -15.17 4.07 -10.36
C ARG A 186 -15.14 5.59 -10.31
N LEU A 187 -14.15 6.18 -9.62
CA LEU A 187 -13.95 7.63 -9.58
C LEU A 187 -13.59 8.20 -10.96
N LEU A 188 -12.71 7.51 -11.70
CA LEU A 188 -12.34 7.91 -13.05
C LEU A 188 -13.51 7.85 -14.02
N LEU A 189 -14.32 6.78 -13.96
CA LEU A 189 -15.47 6.58 -14.84
C LEU A 189 -16.65 7.51 -14.52
N ASN A 190 -16.82 7.93 -13.26
CA ASN A 190 -17.85 8.89 -12.85
C ASN A 190 -17.46 10.36 -13.12
N SER A 191 -16.21 10.60 -13.52
CA SER A 191 -15.71 11.91 -13.92
C SER A 191 -15.68 11.98 -15.46
N ASN A 192 -15.95 13.14 -16.07
CA ASN A 192 -15.60 13.25 -17.49
C ASN A 192 -14.06 13.09 -17.64
N TYR A 193 -13.59 12.54 -18.77
CA TYR A 193 -12.17 12.21 -18.95
C TYR A 193 -11.22 13.40 -18.70
N ALA A 194 -11.64 14.63 -19.01
CA ALA A 194 -10.86 15.84 -18.76
C ALA A 194 -10.77 16.18 -17.26
N SER A 195 -11.87 16.05 -16.51
CA SER A 195 -11.91 16.20 -15.05
C SER A 195 -11.15 15.08 -14.34
N ALA A 196 -11.24 13.85 -14.82
CA ALA A 196 -10.43 12.73 -14.36
C ALA A 196 -8.94 13.01 -14.56
N CYS A 197 -8.54 13.42 -15.76
CA CYS A 197 -7.15 13.79 -16.05
C CYS A 197 -6.66 14.99 -15.24
N ALA A 198 -7.51 16.00 -15.00
CA ALA A 198 -7.18 17.15 -14.17
C ALA A 198 -7.02 16.76 -12.69
N MET A 199 -7.89 15.90 -12.17
CA MET A 199 -7.80 15.31 -10.84
C MET A 199 -6.51 14.49 -10.71
N LEU A 200 -6.24 13.60 -11.67
CA LEU A 200 -5.02 12.80 -11.72
C LEU A 200 -3.76 13.69 -11.79
N ARG A 201 -3.77 14.80 -12.54
CA ARG A 201 -2.64 15.75 -12.58
C ARG A 201 -2.44 16.48 -11.26
N GLN A 202 -3.51 16.78 -10.52
CA GLN A 202 -3.42 17.38 -9.19
C GLN A 202 -2.85 16.42 -8.15
N PHE A 203 -3.13 15.11 -8.25
CA PHE A 203 -2.64 14.10 -7.31
C PHE A 203 -1.35 13.39 -7.77
N ASN A 204 -0.82 13.73 -8.95
CA ASN A 204 0.39 13.10 -9.47
C ASN A 204 1.57 13.34 -8.52
N SER A 205 2.16 12.26 -8.04
CA SER A 205 3.29 12.26 -7.09
C SER A 205 2.95 12.76 -5.68
N LEU A 206 1.67 12.98 -5.35
CA LEU A 206 1.28 13.36 -3.98
C LEU A 206 1.07 12.09 -3.13
N LEU A 207 1.85 11.98 -2.06
CA LEU A 207 1.56 11.06 -0.96
C LEU A 207 0.93 11.85 0.19
N TYR A 208 -0.15 11.33 0.76
CA TYR A 208 -0.91 11.98 1.79
C TYR A 208 -0.04 12.33 2.99
N GLY A 209 -0.08 13.62 3.35
CA GLY A 209 0.71 14.21 4.43
C GLY A 209 2.17 14.48 4.08
N LEU A 210 2.65 14.19 2.87
CA LEU A 210 4.00 14.53 2.40
C LEU A 210 4.07 15.77 1.49
N THR A 211 2.95 16.46 1.30
CA THR A 211 2.86 17.62 0.41
C THR A 211 2.37 18.81 1.22
N CYS A 212 3.08 19.93 1.09
CA CYS A 212 2.85 21.19 1.79
C CYS A 212 1.43 21.73 1.61
#